data_AF-A0A8E3B2Q0-F1
#
_entry.id   AF-A0A8E3B2Q0-F1
#
_cell.length_a   1.000
_cell.length_b   1.000
_cell.length_c   1.000
_cell.angle_alpha   90.00
_cell.angle_beta   90.00
_cell.angle_gamma   90.00
#
_symmetry.space_group_name_H-M   'P 1'
#
loop_
_entity.id
_entity.type
_entity.pdbx_description
1 polymer ?
#
loop_
_entity_poly.entity_id
_entity_poly.type
_entity_poly.pdbx_seq_one_letter_code
_entity_poly.pdbx_strand_id
1 'polypeptide(L)' 'MVRSKPSKQLSQAEIEGFLVAAEALHLSIIKPFISLHCDHYRQTRPLHEMLLKSRAGCHRAGSRVHPVEHHRTG' A
#
# COMPACT_ATOMS: atom_id res chain seq x y z
N MET A 1 -30.77 -20.96 16.81
CA MET A 1 -30.66 -19.57 16.33
C MET A 1 -29.96 -18.75 17.40
N VAL A 2 -28.79 -18.16 17.12
CA VAL A 2 -28.12 -17.25 18.06
C VAL A 2 -29.01 -16.02 18.20
N ARG A 3 -29.52 -15.78 19.41
CA ARG A 3 -30.34 -14.61 19.71
C ARG A 3 -29.43 -13.39 19.68
N SER A 4 -29.39 -12.69 18.54
CA SER A 4 -28.71 -11.40 18.43
C SER A 4 -29.31 -10.47 19.49
N LYS A 5 -28.52 -10.10 20.49
CA LYS A 5 -28.90 -9.03 21.42
C LYS A 5 -29.22 -7.78 20.58
N PRO A 6 -30.27 -7.00 20.93
CA PRO A 6 -30.54 -5.77 20.21
C PRO A 6 -29.27 -4.91 20.23
N SER A 7 -28.86 -4.44 19.04
CA SER A 7 -27.66 -3.62 18.90
C SER A 7 -27.80 -2.38 19.78
N LYS A 8 -26.81 -2.13 20.64
CA LYS A 8 -26.78 -0.90 21.42
C LYS A 8 -26.53 0.25 20.44
N GLN A 9 -27.54 1.10 20.26
CA GLN A 9 -27.37 2.39 19.58
C GLN A 9 -26.47 3.25 20.47
N LEU A 10 -25.30 3.59 19.96
CA LEU A 10 -24.36 4.49 20.63
C LEU A 10 -24.83 5.93 20.43
N SER A 11 -24.69 6.74 21.46
CA SER A 11 -24.82 8.20 21.34
C SER A 11 -23.68 8.77 20.49
N GLN A 12 -23.88 9.97 19.94
CA GLN A 12 -22.86 10.65 19.14
C GLN A 12 -21.53 10.84 19.93
N ALA A 13 -21.62 11.17 21.21
CA ALA A 13 -20.45 11.32 22.07
C ALA A 13 -19.68 10.00 22.29
N GLU A 14 -20.37 8.87 22.41
CA GLU A 14 -19.73 7.55 22.50
C GLU A 14 -19.02 7.17 21.20
N ILE A 15 -19.61 7.52 20.04
CA ILE A 15 -19.00 7.29 18.72
C ILE A 15 -17.73 8.13 18.57
N GLU A 16 -17.78 9.41 18.90
CA GLU A 16 -16.61 10.30 18.83
C GLU A 16 -15.49 9.82 19.74
N GLY A 17 -15.81 9.43 20.98
CA GLY A 17 -14.84 8.83 21.90
C GLY A 17 -14.20 7.56 21.36
N PHE A 18 -14.99 6.70 20.70
CA PHE A 18 -14.48 5.50 20.04
C PHE A 18 -13.52 5.84 18.88
N LEU A 19 -13.87 6.81 18.02
CA LEU A 19 -13.04 7.19 16.88
C LEU A 19 -11.68 7.73 17.32
N VAL A 20 -11.65 8.58 18.35
CA VAL A 20 -10.40 9.11 18.91
C VAL A 20 -9.52 7.98 19.47
N ALA A 21 -10.11 7.04 20.22
CA ALA A 21 -9.37 5.90 20.74
C ALA A 21 -8.86 4.97 19.64
N ALA A 22 -9.68 4.73 18.61
CA ALA A 22 -9.31 3.90 17.45
C ALA A 22 -8.19 4.53 16.64
N GLU A 23 -8.20 5.85 16.42
CA GLU A 23 -7.12 6.57 15.76
C GLU A 23 -5.82 6.49 16.57
N ALA A 24 -5.88 6.73 17.87
CA ALA A 24 -4.71 6.64 18.75
C ALA A 24 -4.09 5.23 18.74
N LEU A 25 -4.94 4.19 18.77
CA LEU A 25 -4.51 2.79 18.66
C LEU A 25 -3.94 2.48 17.28
N HIS A 26 -4.58 2.94 16.21
CA HIS A 26 -4.09 2.75 14.85
C HIS A 26 -2.69 3.36 14.72
N LEU A 27 -2.52 4.62 15.13
CA LEU A 27 -1.24 5.32 15.09
C LEU A 27 -0.16 4.64 15.94
N SER A 28 -0.50 4.12 17.12
CA SER A 28 0.49 3.43 17.96
C SER A 28 0.98 2.12 17.32
N ILE A 29 0.11 1.42 16.59
CA ILE A 29 0.46 0.23 15.82
C ILE A 29 1.26 0.61 14.57
N ILE A 30 0.79 1.58 13.77
CA ILE A 30 1.39 1.84 12.46
C ILE A 30 2.65 2.71 12.51
N LYS A 31 2.77 3.68 13.43
CA LYS A 31 3.91 4.62 13.50
C LYS A 31 5.26 3.89 13.55
N PRO A 32 5.44 2.81 14.33
CA PRO A 32 6.66 2.03 14.28
C PRO A 32 6.95 1.44 12.90
N PHE A 33 5.96 0.98 12.14
CA PHE A 33 6.18 0.35 10.83
C PHE A 33 6.40 1.35 9.68
N ILE A 34 5.86 2.56 9.77
CA ILE A 34 6.11 3.62 8.78
C ILE A 34 7.32 4.49 9.13
N SER A 35 7.90 4.31 10.32
CA SER A 35 9.11 5.03 10.73
C SER A 35 10.28 4.65 9.82
N LEU A 36 11.01 5.67 9.35
CA LEU A 36 12.24 5.50 8.56
C LEU A 36 13.31 4.66 9.27
N HIS A 37 13.18 4.53 10.59
CA HIS A 37 14.09 3.79 11.46
C HIS A 37 13.67 2.34 11.71
N CYS A 38 12.48 1.93 11.26
CA CYS A 38 12.01 0.57 11.49
C CYS A 38 12.71 -0.41 10.55
N ASP A 39 13.02 -1.61 11.06
CA ASP A 39 13.76 -2.61 10.29
C ASP A 39 13.02 -3.02 9.02
N HIS A 40 11.68 -3.10 9.06
CA HIS A 40 10.86 -3.41 7.89
C HIS A 40 11.02 -2.36 6.77
N TYR A 41 10.98 -1.07 7.11
CA TYR A 41 11.21 0.03 6.17
C TYR A 41 12.66 0.04 5.69
N ARG A 42 13.64 -0.17 6.57
CA ARG A 42 15.07 -0.24 6.19
C ARG A 42 15.36 -1.38 5.22
N GLN A 43 14.72 -2.54 5.40
CA GLN A 43 14.87 -3.70 4.52
C GLN A 43 14.18 -3.51 3.16
N THR A 44 13.05 -2.81 3.12
CA THR A 44 12.29 -2.59 1.88
C THR A 44 12.74 -1.36 1.11
N ARG A 45 13.44 -0.41 1.74
CA ARG A 45 13.97 0.81 1.11
C ARG A 45 14.86 0.55 -0.11
N PRO A 46 15.83 -0.38 -0.12
CA PRO A 46 16.65 -0.65 -1.30
C PRO A 46 15.84 -1.18 -2.49
N LEU A 47 14.86 -2.05 -2.24
CA LEU A 47 13.93 -2.54 -3.26
C LEU A 47 13.12 -1.38 -3.86
N HIS A 48 12.57 -0.52 -3.01
CA HIS A 48 11.82 0.66 -3.44
C HIS A 48 12.69 1.62 -4.28
N GLU A 49 13.92 1.90 -3.85
CA GLU A 49 14.86 2.73 -4.61
C GLU A 49 15.22 2.11 -5.97
N MET A 50 15.40 0.79 -6.04
CA MET A 50 15.63 0.07 -7.29
C MET A 50 14.43 0.18 -8.25
N LEU A 51 13.20 0.01 -7.75
CA LEU A 51 11.98 0.15 -8.53
C LEU A 51 11.79 1.57 -9.07
N LEU A 52 12.14 2.59 -8.29
CA LEU A 52 12.12 3.98 -8.76
C LEU A 52 13.16 4.22 -9.86
N LYS A 53 14.38 3.71 -9.68
CA LYS A 53 15.46 3.83 -10.68
C LYS A 53 15.13 3.08 -11.97
N SER A 54 14.55 1.88 -11.89
CA SER A 54 14.15 1.12 -13.08
C SER A 54 13.06 1.85 -13.86
N ARG A 55 12.05 2.41 -13.18
CA ARG A 55 11.02 3.24 -13.82
C ARG A 55 11.63 4.49 -14.49
N ALA A 56 12.58 5.15 -13.85
CA ALA A 56 13.28 6.31 -14.42
C ALA A 56 14.19 5.93 -15.60
N GLY A 57 14.84 4.77 -15.55
CA GLY A 57 15.67 4.22 -16.63
C GLY A 57 14.88 3.76 -17.84
N CYS A 58 13.67 3.21 -17.63
CA CYS A 58 12.78 2.80 -18.72
C CYS A 58 12.25 3.99 -19.54
N HIS A 59 12.18 5.20 -18.98
CA HIS A 59 11.81 6.40 -19.74
C HIS A 59 12.90 6.89 -20.70
N ARG A 60 14.15 6.42 -20.58
CA ARG A 60 15.28 6.84 -21.44
C ARG A 60 15.68 5.79 -22.48
N ALA A 61 15.30 4.52 -22.32
CA ALA A 61 15.53 3.48 -23.32
C ALA A 61 14.38 3.47 -24.35
N GLY A 62 14.51 4.35 -25.34
CA GLY A 62 13.55 4.50 -26.43
C GLY A 62 13.26 3.21 -27.20
N SER A 63 12.01 3.12 -27.63
CA SER A 63 11.46 2.25 -28.66
C SER A 63 12.47 1.87 -29.73
N ARG A 64 12.78 0.57 -29.82
CA ARG A 64 13.13 -0.07 -31.10
C ARG A 64 12.40 -1.40 -31.17
N VAL A 65 11.10 -1.32 -31.46
CA VAL A 65 10.31 -2.48 -31.86
C VAL A 65 10.75 -2.78 -33.30
N HIS A 66 11.57 -3.82 -33.48
CA HIS A 66 11.87 -4.32 -34.82
C HIS A 66 10.59 -4.96 -35.40
N PRO A 67 10.15 -4.59 -36.61
CA PRO A 67 9.02 -5.26 -37.24
C PRO A 67 9.45 -6.69 -37.58
N VAL A 68 8.65 -7.67 -37.13
CA VAL A 68 8.76 -9.07 -37.52
C VAL A 68 8.21 -9.20 -38.94
N GLU A 69 9.07 -9.50 -39.91
CA GLU A 69 8.63 -9.87 -41.26
C GLU A 69 8.05 -11.29 -41.24
N HIS A 70 6.76 -11.40 -41.50
CA HIS A 70 6.11 -12.68 -41.72
C HIS A 70 6.38 -13.12 -43.16
N HIS A 71 7.32 -14.05 -43.35
CA HIS A 71 7.46 -14.77 -44.60
C HIS A 71 6.19 -15.57 -44.89
N ARG A 72 5.46 -15.15 -45.92
CA ARG A 72 4.32 -15.87 -46.49
C ARG A 72 4.88 -16.89 -47.48
N THR A 73 4.87 -18.16 -47.11
CA THR A 73 5.21 -19.26 -48.03
C THR A 73 4.09 -19.39 -49.06
N GLY A 74 4.45 -19.36 -50.34
CA GLY A 74 3.54 -19.60 -51.48
C GLY A 74 3.23 -21.06 -51.70
#